data_AF-A0A2E3W2D4-F1
#
_entry.id   AF-A0A2E3W2D4-F1
#
_cell.length_a   1.000
_cell.length_b   1.000
_cell.length_c   1.000
_cell.angle_alpha   90.00
_cell.angle_beta   90.00
_cell.angle_gamma   90.00
#
_symmetry.space_group_name_H-M   'P 1'
#
loop_
_entity.id
_entity.type
_entity.pdbx_description
1 polymer ?
#
loop_
_entity_poly.entity_id
_entity_poly.type
_entity_poly.pdbx_seq_one_letter_code
_entity_poly.pdbx_strand_id
1 'polypeptide(L)'
;MAFKIYSPAFKNNGLIPKKYTCEGANVSPPLKWRGVPKGAVSFALVVEDPDGLDPKAPKMAWDHWVLYNILGDKRELKEDYGDLPFDSCQGINSWQKIGDGGPCRPAGRHRYVCKFLPLKTIWKLLASLVKKSL
;
A
#
# COMPACT_ATOMS: atom_id res chain seq x y z
N MET A 1 -10.83 -5.50 20.31
CA MET A 1 -10.23 -4.30 19.66
C MET A 1 -10.35 -4.45 18.16
N ALA A 2 -10.69 -3.37 17.44
CA ALA A 2 -10.79 -3.40 15.98
C ALA A 2 -9.41 -3.21 15.32
N PHE A 3 -9.15 -3.95 14.24
CA PHE A 3 -7.95 -3.79 13.42
C PHE A 3 -8.00 -2.45 12.69
N LYS A 4 -6.95 -1.63 12.83
CA LYS A 4 -6.86 -0.29 12.24
C LYS A 4 -5.44 0.01 11.78
N ILE A 5 -5.32 0.59 10.59
CA ILE A 5 -4.11 1.19 10.04
C ILE A 5 -4.24 2.72 10.02
N TYR A 6 -3.15 3.43 10.23
CA TYR A 6 -3.07 4.90 10.21
C TYR A 6 -1.65 5.36 9.87
N SER A 7 -1.50 6.60 9.40
CA SER A 7 -0.20 7.24 9.24
C SER A 7 -0.02 8.30 10.32
N PRO A 8 1.18 8.42 10.94
CA PRO A 8 1.49 9.59 11.76
C PRO A 8 1.68 10.86 10.93
N ALA A 9 1.89 10.75 9.61
CA ALA A 9 2.16 11.89 8.75
C ALA A 9 0.91 12.63 8.27
N PHE A 10 -0.26 11.97 8.29
CA PHE A 10 -1.54 12.58 7.91
C PHE A 10 -2.73 11.88 8.57
N LYS A 11 -3.82 12.63 8.74
CA LYS A 11 -5.08 12.10 9.27
C LYS A 11 -5.81 11.31 8.19
N ASN A 12 -6.65 10.35 8.58
CA ASN A 12 -7.56 9.68 7.65
C ASN A 12 -8.45 10.72 6.93
N ASN A 13 -8.62 10.58 5.62
CA ASN A 13 -9.24 11.56 4.72
C ASN A 13 -8.58 12.96 4.72
N GLY A 14 -7.39 13.10 5.28
CA GLY A 14 -6.60 14.32 5.26
C GLY A 14 -5.78 14.46 3.97
N LEU A 15 -5.12 15.60 3.83
CA LEU A 15 -4.17 15.83 2.75
C LEU A 15 -2.88 15.03 2.99
N ILE A 16 -2.42 14.34 1.95
CA ILE A 16 -1.12 13.68 1.95
C ILE A 16 -0.05 14.76 1.75
N PRO A 17 0.95 14.87 2.65
CA PRO A 17 2.03 15.84 2.50
C PRO A 17 2.78 15.68 1.17
N LYS A 18 3.18 16.81 0.57
CA LYS A 18 3.89 16.87 -0.72
C LYS A 18 5.15 15.97 -0.77
N LYS A 19 5.81 15.75 0.38
CA LYS A 19 6.96 14.83 0.49
C LYS A 19 6.66 13.45 -0.09
N TYR A 20 5.44 12.94 0.11
CA TYR A 20 5.04 11.58 -0.30
C TYR A 20 4.35 11.55 -1.66
N THR A 21 4.43 12.61 -2.45
CA THR A 21 3.87 12.68 -3.81
C THR A 21 4.99 12.84 -4.82
N CYS A 22 4.69 12.67 -6.12
CA CYS A 22 5.68 12.85 -7.17
C CYS A 22 6.21 14.29 -7.31
N GLU A 23 5.54 15.26 -6.68
CA GLU A 23 6.01 16.65 -6.63
C GLU A 23 7.07 16.88 -5.53
N GLY A 24 7.29 15.89 -4.66
CA GLY A 24 8.26 15.91 -3.58
C GLY A 24 9.30 14.81 -3.73
N ALA A 25 9.58 14.09 -2.64
CA ALA A 25 10.58 13.02 -2.63
C ALA A 25 10.03 11.69 -3.20
N ASN A 26 8.72 11.60 -3.43
CA ASN A 26 8.04 10.40 -3.93
C ASN A 26 8.32 9.12 -3.10
N VAL A 27 8.44 9.29 -1.78
CA VAL A 27 8.68 8.19 -0.84
C VAL A 27 7.36 7.71 -0.20
N SER A 28 7.30 6.46 0.27
CA SER A 28 6.12 5.99 1.02
C SER A 28 5.94 6.77 2.31
N PRO A 29 4.67 7.05 2.71
CA PRO A 29 4.40 7.54 4.03
C PRO A 29 4.64 6.47 5.10
N PRO A 30 5.03 6.86 6.33
CA PRO A 30 5.08 5.93 7.44
C PRO A 30 3.67 5.42 7.74
N LEU A 31 3.54 4.12 8.01
CA LEU A 31 2.27 3.47 8.33
C LEU A 31 2.39 2.71 9.65
N LYS A 32 1.35 2.78 10.48
CA LYS A 32 1.26 2.03 11.75
C LYS A 32 -0.09 1.35 11.84
N TRP A 33 -0.13 0.19 12.48
CA TRP A 33 -1.39 -0.53 12.69
C TRP A 33 -1.48 -1.14 14.08
N ARG A 34 -2.72 -1.35 14.53
CA ARG A 34 -3.04 -1.91 15.85
C ARG A 34 -4.29 -2.78 15.78
N GLY A 35 -4.52 -3.55 16.83
CA GLY A 35 -5.68 -4.46 16.91
C GLY A 35 -5.58 -5.63 15.93
N VAL A 36 -4.36 -6.11 15.68
CA VAL A 36 -4.09 -7.26 14.81
C VAL A 36 -4.92 -8.47 15.28
N PRO A 37 -5.73 -9.09 14.40
CA PRO A 37 -6.48 -10.29 14.75
C PRO A 37 -5.56 -11.43 15.20
N LYS A 38 -6.01 -12.23 16.18
CA LYS A 38 -5.27 -13.44 16.59
C LYS A 38 -5.12 -14.39 15.40
N GLY A 39 -3.92 -14.91 15.19
CA GLY A 39 -3.60 -15.83 14.10
C GLY A 39 -3.28 -15.17 12.76
N ALA A 40 -3.10 -13.84 12.71
CA ALA A 40 -2.48 -13.19 11.55
C ALA A 40 -1.00 -13.60 11.50
N VAL A 41 -0.61 -14.28 10.42
CA VAL A 41 0.76 -14.76 10.15
C VAL A 41 1.51 -13.72 9.30
N SER A 42 0.82 -13.05 8.39
CA SER A 42 1.38 -11.96 7.59
C SER A 42 0.34 -10.89 7.27
N PHE A 43 0.76 -9.79 6.64
CA PHE A 43 -0.12 -8.76 6.11
C PHE A 43 0.17 -8.48 4.64
N ALA A 44 -0.87 -8.01 3.95
CA ALA A 44 -0.78 -7.37 2.66
C ALA A 44 -1.29 -5.93 2.72
N LEU A 45 -0.65 -5.06 1.97
CA LEU A 45 -0.98 -3.66 1.78
C LEU A 45 -1.20 -3.41 0.29
N VAL A 46 -2.35 -2.84 -0.06
CA VAL A 46 -2.65 -2.36 -1.40
C VAL A 46 -3.04 -0.89 -1.30
N VAL A 47 -2.31 -0.03 -2.00
CA VAL A 47 -2.66 1.38 -2.15
C VAL A 47 -3.27 1.54 -3.52
N GLU A 48 -4.55 1.88 -3.56
CA GLU A 48 -5.30 2.08 -4.80
C GLU A 48 -5.88 3.49 -4.88
N ASP A 49 -5.95 4.04 -6.09
CA ASP A 49 -6.61 5.28 -6.42
C ASP A 49 -7.90 4.96 -7.20
N PRO A 50 -9.08 4.96 -6.55
CA PRO A 50 -10.36 4.74 -7.23
C PRO A 50 -10.74 5.87 -8.20
N ASP A 51 -10.13 7.05 -8.08
CA ASP A 51 -10.40 8.19 -8.95
C ASP A 51 -9.41 8.23 -10.13
N GLY A 52 -8.35 7.41 -10.06
CA GLY A 52 -7.42 7.11 -11.16
C GLY A 52 -8.11 6.32 -12.27
N LEU A 53 -8.94 7.01 -13.05
CA LEU A 53 -9.53 6.44 -14.25
C LEU A 53 -8.43 6.24 -15.30
N ASP A 54 -8.17 4.98 -15.66
CA ASP A 54 -7.50 4.68 -16.92
C ASP A 54 -8.46 5.05 -18.06
N PRO A 55 -8.10 5.99 -18.97
CA PRO A 55 -8.91 6.28 -20.15
C PRO A 55 -9.16 5.04 -21.02
N LYS A 56 -8.28 4.03 -20.94
CA LYS A 56 -8.36 2.76 -21.67
C LYS A 56 -9.07 1.65 -20.88
N ALA A 57 -9.24 1.80 -19.57
CA ALA A 57 -9.86 0.80 -18.69
C ALA A 57 -10.71 1.47 -17.59
N PRO A 58 -11.88 2.06 -17.93
CA PRO A 58 -12.67 2.96 -17.08
C PRO A 58 -13.34 2.31 -15.84
N LYS A 59 -13.01 1.06 -15.50
CA LYS A 59 -13.64 0.29 -14.40
C LYS A 59 -12.66 -0.26 -13.35
N MET A 60 -11.37 0.04 -13.41
CA MET A 60 -10.40 -0.43 -12.41
C MET A 60 -9.77 0.74 -11.65
N ALA A 61 -9.81 0.67 -10.31
CA ALA A 61 -9.00 1.52 -9.44
C ALA A 61 -7.51 1.32 -9.80
N TRP A 62 -6.76 2.41 -9.83
CA TRP A 62 -5.33 2.38 -10.17
C TRP A 62 -4.52 1.93 -8.96
N ASP A 63 -3.86 0.78 -9.05
CA ASP A 63 -3.05 0.27 -7.95
C ASP A 63 -1.69 0.97 -7.99
N HIS A 64 -1.44 1.83 -7.00
CA HIS A 64 -0.19 2.56 -6.85
C HIS A 64 0.91 1.68 -6.25
N TRP A 65 0.53 0.82 -5.31
CA TRP A 65 1.47 -0.02 -4.60
C TRP A 65 0.82 -1.29 -4.07
N VAL A 66 1.54 -2.41 -4.22
CA VAL A 66 1.15 -3.72 -3.69
C VAL A 66 2.33 -4.26 -2.91
N LEU A 67 2.13 -4.58 -1.64
CA LEU A 67 3.12 -5.15 -0.74
C LEU A 67 2.47 -6.32 0.01
N TYR A 68 3.18 -7.43 0.15
CA TYR A 68 2.69 -8.62 0.84
C TYR A 68 3.82 -9.32 1.57
N ASN A 69 3.47 -10.33 2.39
CA ASN A 69 4.39 -11.03 3.28
C ASN A 69 5.07 -10.09 4.32
N ILE A 70 4.36 -9.06 4.77
CA ILE A 70 4.78 -8.30 5.95
C ILE A 70 4.55 -9.19 7.17
N LEU A 71 5.56 -9.46 7.99
CA LEU A 71 5.44 -10.39 9.11
C LEU A 71 4.34 -9.97 10.11
N GLY A 72 3.61 -10.96 10.63
CA GLY A 72 2.46 -10.77 11.53
C GLY A 72 2.78 -10.09 12.87
N ASP A 73 4.05 -10.02 13.25
CA ASP A 73 4.56 -9.35 14.46
C ASP A 73 4.87 -7.86 14.25
N LYS A 74 5.08 -7.43 13.00
CA LYS A 74 5.29 -6.02 12.65
C LYS A 74 4.07 -5.18 13.01
N ARG A 75 4.31 -3.95 13.46
CA ARG A 75 3.27 -2.97 13.85
C ARG A 75 3.42 -1.64 13.13
N GLU A 76 4.50 -1.48 12.38
CA GLU A 76 4.79 -0.30 11.62
C GLU A 76 5.61 -0.61 10.38
N LEU A 77 5.47 0.28 9.41
CA LEU A 77 6.30 0.44 8.25
C LEU A 77 6.85 1.86 8.29
N LYS A 78 8.18 1.98 8.24
CA LYS A 78 8.85 3.28 8.18
C LYS A 78 8.63 3.93 6.81
N GLU A 79 8.89 5.22 6.75
CA GLU A 79 8.93 5.91 5.46
C GLU A 79 9.93 5.27 4.49
N ASP A 80 9.69 5.47 3.20
CA ASP A 80 10.56 5.00 2.11
C ASP A 80 10.91 3.50 2.14
N TYR A 81 9.96 2.65 2.54
CA TYR A 81 10.15 1.19 2.58
C TYR A 81 11.30 0.72 3.49
N GLY A 82 11.85 1.60 4.34
CA GLY A 82 13.22 1.44 4.86
C GLY A 82 13.50 0.12 5.58
N ASP A 83 12.54 -0.38 6.36
CA ASP A 83 12.67 -1.61 7.16
C ASP A 83 11.77 -2.75 6.68
N LEU A 84 11.56 -2.88 5.36
CA LEU A 84 10.87 -4.06 4.84
C LEU A 84 11.65 -5.33 5.24
N PRO A 85 11.00 -6.31 5.91
CA PRO A 85 11.61 -7.61 6.14
C PRO A 85 12.13 -8.19 4.82
N PHE A 86 13.23 -8.94 4.88
CA PHE A 86 13.78 -9.65 3.71
C PHE A 86 12.72 -10.52 3.00
N ASP A 87 11.75 -11.04 3.75
CA ASP A 87 10.68 -11.89 3.23
C ASP A 87 9.47 -11.11 2.67
N SER A 88 9.46 -9.78 2.80
CA SER A 88 8.40 -8.94 2.23
C SER A 88 8.59 -8.74 0.74
N CYS A 89 7.52 -8.97 -0.01
CA CYS A 89 7.54 -8.93 -1.46
C CYS A 89 6.70 -7.76 -1.97
N GLN A 90 7.20 -7.08 -3.00
CA GLN A 90 6.45 -6.04 -3.70
C GLN A 90 5.81 -6.63 -4.96
N GLY A 91 4.52 -6.39 -5.12
CA GLY A 91 3.75 -6.84 -6.27
C GLY A 91 3.89 -5.91 -7.47
N ILE A 92 3.30 -6.33 -8.59
CA ILE A 92 3.21 -5.51 -9.80
C ILE A 92 2.04 -4.53 -9.67
N ASN A 93 2.33 -3.25 -9.77
CA ASN A 93 1.36 -2.15 -9.74
C ASN A 93 0.70 -1.92 -11.12
N SER A 94 -0.25 -0.98 -11.21
CA SER A 94 -0.95 -0.69 -12.47
C SER A 94 -0.05 -0.20 -13.61
N TRP A 95 1.15 0.30 -13.31
CA TRP A 95 2.17 0.64 -14.33
C TRP A 95 2.97 -0.57 -14.83
N GLN A 96 2.59 -1.80 -14.46
CA GLN A 96 3.37 -3.01 -14.74
C GLN A 96 4.78 -2.94 -14.12
N LYS A 97 4.94 -2.18 -13.03
CA LYS A 97 6.22 -2.00 -12.31
C LYS A 97 6.13 -2.55 -10.90
N ILE A 98 7.27 -2.93 -10.34
CA ILE A 98 7.39 -3.32 -8.94
C ILE A 98 7.64 -2.07 -8.10
N GLY A 99 6.95 -1.96 -6.97
CA GLY A 99 7.10 -0.87 -6.01
C GLY A 99 6.03 0.20 -6.10
N ASP A 100 6.17 1.24 -5.29
CA ASP A 100 5.22 2.35 -5.24
C ASP A 100 5.54 3.39 -6.30
N GLY A 101 4.53 3.74 -7.09
CA GLY A 101 4.63 4.87 -8.02
C GLY A 101 4.43 6.23 -7.35
N GLY A 102 3.89 6.24 -6.13
CA GLY A 102 3.49 7.43 -5.40
C GLY A 102 2.29 8.15 -6.05
N PRO A 103 1.57 8.99 -5.30
CA PRO A 103 0.58 9.92 -5.83
C PRO A 103 1.19 10.85 -6.88
N CYS A 104 0.85 10.64 -8.16
CA CYS A 104 1.21 11.56 -9.24
C CYS A 104 -0.02 11.91 -10.06
N ARG A 105 -0.58 13.09 -9.80
CA ARG A 105 -1.80 13.56 -10.46
C ARG A 105 -1.47 14.47 -11.64
N PRO A 106 -2.12 14.29 -12.80
CA PRO A 106 -2.15 15.29 -13.86
C PRO A 106 -3.03 16.51 -13.51
N ALA A 107 -4.19 16.30 -12.86
CA ALA A 107 -5.10 17.36 -12.40
C ALA A 107 -6.12 16.85 -11.36
N GLY A 108 -6.71 17.74 -10.54
CA GLY A 108 -7.83 17.43 -9.65
C GLY A 108 -7.45 16.84 -8.28
N ARG A 109 -8.48 16.40 -7.52
CA ARG A 109 -8.33 15.72 -6.22
C ARG A 109 -8.71 14.26 -6.38
N HIS A 110 -7.77 13.37 -6.11
CA HIS A 110 -8.01 11.93 -6.03
C HIS A 110 -7.87 11.46 -4.58
N ARG A 111 -8.59 10.39 -4.28
CA ARG A 111 -8.48 9.66 -3.02
C ARG A 111 -7.49 8.52 -3.19
N TYR A 112 -6.66 8.27 -2.18
CA TYR A 112 -5.82 7.09 -2.12
C TYR A 112 -6.31 6.21 -0.98
N VAL A 113 -6.76 5.01 -1.32
CA VAL A 113 -7.31 4.04 -0.39
C VAL A 113 -6.24 3.02 -0.06
N CYS A 114 -5.83 2.98 1.20
CA CYS A 114 -4.92 1.96 1.73
C CYS A 114 -5.73 0.78 2.26
N LYS A 115 -5.74 -0.33 1.53
CA LYS A 115 -6.31 -1.60 1.98
C LYS A 115 -5.24 -2.41 2.69
N PHE A 116 -5.46 -2.71 3.97
CA PHE A 116 -4.54 -3.49 4.78
C PHE A 116 -5.22 -4.76 5.26
N LEU A 117 -4.67 -5.91 4.86
CA LEU A 117 -5.30 -7.23 4.99
C LEU A 117 -4.44 -8.13 5.88
N PRO A 118 -4.97 -8.66 7.00
CA PRO A 118 -4.31 -9.69 7.77
C PRO A 118 -4.52 -11.05 7.10
N LEU A 119 -3.44 -11.80 6.92
CA LEU A 119 -3.42 -13.09 6.27
C LEU A 119 -3.02 -14.19 7.26
N LYS A 120 -3.64 -15.36 7.13
CA LYS A 120 -3.32 -16.55 7.95
C LYS A 120 -2.16 -17.39 7.40
N THR A 121 -1.53 -16.92 6.33
CA THR A 121 -0.46 -17.64 5.63
C THR A 121 0.60 -16.67 5.13
N ILE A 122 1.78 -17.20 4.79
CA ILE A 122 2.83 -16.51 4.03
C ILE A 122 2.83 -17.12 2.63
N TRP A 123 2.88 -16.27 1.62
CA TRP A 123 2.80 -16.71 0.24
C TRP A 123 4.21 -17.07 -0.21
N LYS A 124 4.49 -18.37 -0.34
CA LYS A 124 5.75 -18.86 -0.89
C LYS A 124 5.75 -18.67 -2.40
N LEU A 125 6.61 -17.75 -2.86
CA LEU A 125 7.02 -17.53 -4.24
C LEU A 125 5.91 -17.31 -5.27
N LEU A 126 5.73 -16.04 -5.63
CA LEU A 126 5.79 -15.54 -7.02
C LEU A 126 6.18 -14.07 -6.89
N ALA A 127 7.31 -13.64 -7.45
CA ALA A 127 7.84 -12.27 -7.36
C ALA A 127 7.03 -11.23 -8.19
N SER A 128 5.72 -11.46 -8.33
CA SER A 128 4.91 -10.80 -9.36
C SER A 128 3.40 -10.98 -9.12
N LEU A 129 2.97 -10.98 -7.85
CA LEU A 129 1.53 -10.98 -7.56
C LEU A 129 0.91 -9.63 -7.94
N VAL A 130 -0.19 -9.69 -8.69
CA VAL A 130 -1.10 -8.58 -8.96
C VAL A 130 -2.27 -8.65 -8.00
N LYS A 131 -2.94 -7.51 -7.74
CA LYS A 131 -4.10 -7.43 -6.83
C LYS A 131 -5.17 -8.49 -7.05
N LYS A 132 -5.45 -8.89 -8.30
CA LYS A 132 -6.43 -9.97 -8.60
C LYS A 132 -6.09 -11.30 -7.94
N SER A 133 -4.84 -11.48 -7.55
CA SER A 133 -4.37 -12.68 -6.88
C SER A 133 -4.51 -12.62 -5.36
N LEU A 134 -4.75 -11.46 -4.74
CA LEU A 134 -4.91 -11.26 -3.28
C LEU A 134 -6.39 -11.31 -2.86
#